data_AF-A0AA39SV45-F1
#
_entry.id   AF-A0AA39SV45-F1
#
_cell.length_a   1.000
_cell.length_b   1.000
_cell.length_c   1.000
_cell.angle_alpha   90.00
_cell.angle_beta   90.00
_cell.angle_gamma   90.00
#
_symmetry.space_group_name_H-M   'P 1'
#
loop_
_entity.id
_entity.type
_entity.pdbx_description
1 polymer ?
#
loop_
_entity_poly.entity_id
_entity_poly.type
_entity_poly.pdbx_seq_one_letter_code
_entity_poly.pdbx_strand_id
1 'polypeptide(L)'
;MASAKDGDSKIYPLAFGFAPSECKGSWTWFLFELKKGIGSPQDLVIVSDRHSGIMLAMKKVFPNAQHAFCVFHIAQKFRRSSKNRSIAREFFYKACYRHYRDECDIDLQQMAACNQRT
;
A
#
# COMPACT_ATOMS: atom_id res chain seq x y z
N MET A 1 -6.72 10.57 -3.74
CA MET A 1 -8.01 9.89 -4.00
C MET A 1 -8.10 8.67 -3.11
N ALA A 2 -9.31 8.28 -2.72
CA ALA A 2 -9.63 7.03 -2.06
C ALA A 2 -10.70 6.29 -2.88
N SER A 3 -10.58 4.96 -2.93
CA SER A 3 -11.54 4.06 -3.56
C SER A 3 -11.82 2.89 -2.63
N ALA A 4 -13.00 2.30 -2.74
CA ALA A 4 -13.38 1.10 -2.00
C ALA A 4 -13.67 -0.05 -2.96
N LYS A 5 -13.54 -1.27 -2.42
CA LYS A 5 -13.93 -2.50 -3.08
C LYS A 5 -15.25 -2.98 -2.47
N ASP A 6 -16.24 -3.30 -3.31
CA ASP A 6 -17.53 -3.85 -2.86
C ASP A 6 -17.48 -5.38 -2.70
N GLY A 7 -18.61 -5.98 -2.29
CA GLY A 7 -18.76 -7.43 -2.16
C GLY A 7 -18.64 -8.20 -3.49
N ASP A 8 -18.87 -7.52 -4.62
CA ASP A 8 -18.71 -8.07 -5.98
C ASP A 8 -17.27 -7.91 -6.51
N SER A 9 -16.35 -7.47 -5.66
CA SER A 9 -14.97 -7.17 -6.03
C SER A 9 -14.76 -6.02 -7.02
N LYS A 10 -15.76 -5.17 -7.22
CA LYS A 10 -15.67 -3.97 -8.05
C LYS A 10 -15.11 -2.81 -7.24
N ILE A 11 -14.38 -1.91 -7.90
CA ILE A 11 -13.75 -0.75 -7.28
C ILE A 11 -14.54 0.50 -7.63
N TYR A 12 -14.86 1.34 -6.64
CA TYR A 12 -15.54 2.61 -6.84
C TYR A 12 -14.83 3.75 -6.13
N PRO A 13 -14.84 4.98 -6.70
CA PRO A 13 -14.28 6.14 -6.04
C PRO A 13 -15.11 6.51 -4.80
N LEU A 14 -14.43 6.75 -3.67
CA LEU A 14 -15.06 7.24 -2.44
C LEU A 14 -14.89 8.76 -2.28
N ALA A 15 -13.67 9.25 -2.50
CA ALA A 15 -13.33 10.65 -2.28
C ALA A 15 -12.10 11.06 -3.09
N PHE A 16 -12.05 12.32 -3.49
CA PHE A 16 -10.85 12.98 -3.97
C PHE A 16 -10.56 14.19 -3.07
N GLY A 17 -9.29 14.58 -2.98
CA GLY A 17 -8.86 15.70 -2.18
C GLY A 17 -7.78 16.46 -2.91
N PHE A 18 -7.86 17.79 -2.86
CA PHE A 18 -6.85 18.69 -3.38
C PHE A 18 -6.11 19.29 -2.19
N ALA A 19 -4.77 19.20 -2.19
CA ALA A 19 -3.96 19.73 -1.12
C ALA A 19 -2.68 20.37 -1.68
N PRO A 20 -2.08 21.35 -0.97
CA PRO A 20 -0.91 22.09 -1.47
C PRO A 20 0.34 21.22 -1.69
N SER A 21 0.48 20.13 -0.93
CA SER A 21 1.61 19.21 -1.03
C SER A 21 1.30 17.85 -0.40
N GLU A 22 2.08 16.82 -0.71
CA GLU A 22 1.96 15.47 -0.12
C GLU A 22 2.63 15.37 1.26
N CYS A 23 2.27 16.26 2.19
CA CYS A 23 2.85 16.30 3.54
C CYS A 23 1.94 15.62 4.58
N LYS A 24 2.47 15.42 5.80
CA LYS A 24 1.71 14.87 6.93
C LYS A 24 0.40 15.62 7.18
N GLY A 25 0.43 16.96 7.07
CA GLY A 25 -0.74 17.82 7.28
C GLY A 25 -1.86 17.51 6.29
N SER A 26 -1.53 17.53 5.00
CA SER A 26 -2.46 17.22 3.91
C SER A 26 -3.07 15.82 4.02
N TRP A 27 -2.25 14.81 4.32
CA TRP A 27 -2.74 13.44 4.49
C TRP A 27 -3.61 13.28 5.73
N THR A 28 -3.28 13.97 6.83
CA THR A 28 -4.11 13.97 8.05
C THR A 28 -5.47 14.58 7.78
N TRP A 29 -5.51 15.74 7.10
CA TRP A 29 -6.76 16.38 6.72
C TRP A 29 -7.59 15.49 5.80
N PHE A 30 -7.01 14.96 4.73
CA PHE A 30 -7.73 14.11 3.77
C PHE A 30 -8.31 12.86 4.44
N LEU A 31 -7.52 12.17 5.27
CA LEU A 31 -8.00 10.99 6.00
C LEU A 31 -9.07 11.35 7.03
N PHE A 32 -8.99 12.52 7.66
CA PHE A 32 -10.00 12.98 8.61
C PHE A 32 -11.34 13.24 7.90
N GLU A 33 -11.33 13.92 6.75
CA GLU A 33 -12.53 14.13 5.94
C GLU A 33 -13.09 12.80 5.41
N LEU A 34 -12.21 11.89 4.98
CA LEU A 34 -12.63 10.54 4.58
C LEU A 34 -13.32 9.80 5.74
N LYS A 35 -12.74 9.86 6.95
CA LYS A 35 -13.30 9.24 8.16
C LYS A 35 -14.69 9.76 8.51
N LYS A 36 -14.97 11.05 8.28
CA LYS A 36 -16.32 11.62 8.48
C LYS A 36 -17.34 10.97 7.56
N GLY A 37 -16.94 10.61 6.33
CA GLY A 37 -17.82 9.95 5.36
C GLY A 37 -17.99 8.45 5.59
N ILE A 38 -16.89 7.73 5.85
CA ILE A 38 -16.91 6.25 5.95
C ILE A 38 -17.04 5.73 7.39
N GLY A 39 -16.89 6.59 8.39
CA GLY A 39 -16.83 6.21 9.79
C GLY A 39 -15.57 5.41 10.13
N SER A 40 -15.72 4.40 10.98
CA SER A 40 -14.65 3.45 11.34
C SER A 40 -15.24 2.06 11.50
N PRO A 41 -15.64 1.42 10.40
CA PRO A 41 -16.21 0.08 10.44
C PRO A 41 -15.22 -0.91 11.05
N GLN A 42 -15.78 -1.94 11.69
CA GLN A 42 -15.01 -3.08 12.16
C GLN A 42 -14.27 -3.72 10.98
N ASP A 43 -13.02 -4.14 11.22
CA ASP A 43 -12.17 -4.78 10.22
C ASP A 43 -11.84 -3.93 8.98
N LEU A 44 -11.89 -2.60 9.12
CA LEU A 44 -11.46 -1.69 8.06
C LEU A 44 -9.99 -1.93 7.68
N VAL A 45 -9.75 -2.23 6.40
CA VAL A 45 -8.41 -2.29 5.81
C VAL A 45 -8.21 -1.10 4.89
N ILE A 46 -7.16 -0.32 5.14
CA ILE A 46 -6.74 0.77 4.25
C ILE A 46 -5.42 0.36 3.58
N VAL A 47 -5.37 0.47 2.25
CA VAL A 47 -4.17 0.22 1.45
C VAL A 47 -3.66 1.54 0.87
N SER A 48 -2.42 1.93 1.17
CA SER A 48 -1.85 3.21 0.70
C SER A 48 -0.39 3.09 0.23
N ASP A 49 0.19 4.16 -0.32
CA ASP A 49 1.65 4.24 -0.46
C ASP A 49 2.32 4.25 0.93
N ARG A 50 3.61 3.87 0.97
CA ARG A 50 4.53 3.89 2.11
C ARG A 50 5.11 5.29 2.37
N HIS A 51 4.41 6.36 2.01
CA HIS A 51 4.87 7.72 2.31
C HIS A 51 4.78 7.97 3.83
N SER A 52 5.83 8.54 4.43
CA SER A 52 5.90 8.76 5.89
C SER A 52 4.76 9.63 6.41
N GLY A 53 4.36 10.64 5.62
CA GLY A 53 3.20 11.48 5.94
C GLY A 53 1.89 10.69 6.04
N ILE A 54 1.69 9.69 5.17
CA ILE A 54 0.50 8.83 5.21
C ILE A 54 0.53 7.93 6.44
N MET A 55 1.68 7.28 6.71
CA MET A 55 1.81 6.39 7.88
C MET A 55 1.53 7.13 9.20
N LEU A 56 2.02 8.35 9.34
CA LEU A 56 1.76 9.18 10.52
C LEU A 56 0.30 9.62 10.61
N ALA A 57 -0.32 9.95 9.48
CA ALA A 57 -1.72 10.34 9.42
C ALA A 57 -2.66 9.16 9.72
N MET A 58 -2.35 7.96 9.22
CA MET A 58 -3.07 6.71 9.50
C MET A 58 -3.10 6.41 10.99
N LYS A 59 -1.94 6.42 11.66
CA LYS A 59 -1.84 6.22 13.11
C LYS A 59 -2.69 7.21 13.91
N LYS A 60 -2.86 8.44 13.41
CA LYS A 60 -3.63 9.50 14.06
C LYS A 60 -5.14 9.37 13.82
N VAL A 61 -5.55 9.08 12.59
CA VAL A 61 -6.97 9.17 12.18
C VAL A 61 -7.67 7.81 12.27
N PHE A 62 -6.99 6.72 11.91
CA PHE A 62 -7.52 5.36 11.89
C PHE A 62 -6.64 4.41 12.72
N PRO A 63 -6.50 4.64 14.04
CA PRO A 63 -5.60 3.83 14.88
C PRO A 63 -5.99 2.35 14.96
N ASN A 64 -7.27 2.04 14.75
CA ASN A 64 -7.81 0.68 14.84
C ASN A 64 -7.97 0.00 13.47
N ALA A 65 -7.73 0.71 12.37
CA ALA A 65 -7.80 0.10 11.04
C ALA A 65 -6.53 -0.69 10.76
N GLN A 66 -6.67 -1.80 10.05
CA GLN A 66 -5.53 -2.48 9.47
C GLN A 66 -4.95 -1.62 8.34
N HIS A 67 -3.63 -1.43 8.34
CA HIS A 67 -2.94 -0.63 7.34
C HIS A 67 -1.96 -1.50 6.55
N ALA A 68 -2.19 -1.61 5.25
CA ALA A 68 -1.30 -2.31 4.32
C ALA A 68 -0.71 -1.35 3.29
N PHE A 69 0.44 -1.72 2.73
CA PHE A 69 1.07 -0.95 1.67
C PHE A 69 0.65 -1.46 0.29
N CYS A 70 0.44 -0.51 -0.62
CA CYS A 70 0.05 -0.80 -1.98
C CYS A 70 1.19 -1.51 -2.73
N VAL A 71 0.95 -2.77 -3.10
CA VAL A 71 1.87 -3.62 -3.87
C VAL A 71 2.29 -2.95 -5.17
N PHE A 72 1.37 -2.25 -5.85
CA PHE A 72 1.68 -1.54 -7.09
C PHE A 72 2.73 -0.43 -6.89
N HIS A 73 2.58 0.41 -5.86
CA HIS A 73 3.55 1.46 -5.56
C HIS A 73 4.89 0.90 -5.11
N ILE A 74 4.90 -0.21 -4.36
CA ILE A 74 6.12 -0.91 -3.98
C ILE A 74 6.83 -1.48 -5.24
N ALA A 75 6.09 -2.14 -6.13
CA ALA A 75 6.62 -2.69 -7.39
C ALA A 75 7.24 -1.60 -8.28
N GLN A 76 6.63 -0.41 -8.32
CA GLN A 76 7.21 0.73 -9.05
C GLN A 76 8.56 1.18 -8.49
N LYS A 77 8.76 1.12 -7.16
CA LYS A 77 10.07 1.45 -6.55
C LYS A 77 11.14 0.45 -6.98
N PHE A 78 10.82 -0.86 -7.01
CA PHE A 78 11.73 -1.88 -7.52
C PHE A 78 12.11 -1.67 -8.98
N ARG A 79 11.19 -1.16 -9.80
CA ARG A 79 11.48 -0.77 -11.19
C ARG A 79 12.63 0.22 -11.28
N ARG A 80 12.83 1.10 -10.29
CA ARG A 80 13.87 2.14 -10.34
C ARG A 80 15.22 1.67 -9.79
N SER A 81 15.25 0.70 -8.88
CA SER A 81 16.46 0.35 -8.10
C SER A 81 17.12 -0.99 -8.46
N SER A 82 16.48 -1.86 -9.23
CA SER A 82 16.98 -3.22 -9.51
C SER A 82 17.76 -3.32 -10.82
N LYS A 83 18.92 -3.98 -10.77
CA LYS A 83 19.72 -4.35 -11.95
C LYS A 83 19.00 -5.43 -12.80
N ASN A 84 18.39 -6.43 -12.14
CA ASN A 84 17.61 -7.52 -12.77
C ASN A 84 16.10 -7.31 -12.61
N ARG A 85 15.62 -6.21 -13.21
CA ARG A 85 14.28 -5.65 -12.99
C ARG A 85 13.11 -6.58 -13.28
N SER A 86 13.20 -7.39 -14.34
CA SER A 86 12.13 -8.32 -14.73
C SER A 86 11.97 -9.44 -13.70
N ILE A 87 13.08 -10.08 -13.33
CA ILE A 87 13.14 -11.24 -12.43
C ILE A 87 12.77 -10.83 -11.00
N ALA A 88 13.34 -9.72 -10.50
CA ALA A 88 12.98 -9.21 -9.16
C ALA A 88 11.49 -8.86 -9.07
N ARG A 89 10.91 -8.30 -10.14
CA ARG A 89 9.49 -7.98 -10.19
C ARG A 89 8.61 -9.23 -10.19
N GLU A 90 9.01 -10.28 -10.90
CA GLU A 90 8.30 -11.55 -10.93
C GLU A 90 8.23 -12.19 -9.55
N PHE A 91 9.37 -12.37 -8.88
CA PHE A 91 9.41 -12.91 -7.51
C PHE A 91 8.64 -12.02 -6.52
N PHE A 92 8.71 -10.69 -6.67
CA PHE A 92 7.93 -9.78 -5.84
C PHE A 92 6.42 -10.01 -5.97
N TYR A 93 5.90 -10.08 -7.20
CA TYR A 93 4.47 -10.35 -7.39
C TYR A 93 4.10 -11.75 -6.91
N LYS A 94 4.94 -12.75 -7.19
CA LYS A 94 4.75 -14.12 -6.72
C LYS A 94 4.59 -14.18 -5.20
N ALA A 95 5.47 -13.49 -4.46
CA ALA A 95 5.39 -13.34 -3.01
C ALA A 95 4.08 -12.68 -2.56
N CYS A 96 3.63 -11.62 -3.25
CA CYS A 96 2.39 -10.89 -2.89
C CYS A 96 1.12 -11.74 -3.06
N TYR A 97 1.15 -12.76 -3.90
CA TYR A 97 0.00 -13.65 -4.13
C TYR A 97 0.09 -14.96 -3.34
N ARG A 98 1.09 -15.13 -2.46
CA ARG A 98 1.17 -16.31 -1.58
C ARG A 98 0.13 -16.26 -0.46
N HIS A 99 -0.47 -17.41 -0.22
CA HIS A 99 -1.40 -17.60 0.88
C HIS A 99 -0.69 -17.76 2.23
N TYR A 100 0.52 -18.34 2.21
CA TYR A 100 1.30 -18.63 3.41
C TYR A 100 2.53 -17.73 3.51
N ARG A 101 2.84 -17.30 4.74
CA ARG A 101 3.99 -16.44 5.03
C ARG A 101 5.30 -17.09 4.61
N ASP A 102 5.49 -18.37 4.91
CA ASP A 102 6.74 -19.07 4.60
C ASP A 102 7.02 -19.09 3.09
N GLU A 103 5.99 -19.29 2.27
CA GLU A 103 6.11 -19.22 0.80
C GLU A 103 6.41 -17.79 0.31
N CYS A 104 5.79 -16.79 0.92
CA CYS A 104 6.07 -15.37 0.63
C CYS A 104 7.54 -15.05 0.93
N ASP A 105 8.03 -15.49 2.08
CA ASP A 105 9.41 -15.25 2.51
C ASP A 105 10.43 -15.93 1.59
N ILE A 106 10.13 -17.14 1.10
CA ILE A 106 10.97 -17.83 0.09
C ILE A 106 11.06 -16.99 -1.21
N ASP A 107 9.94 -16.52 -1.76
CA ASP A 107 9.96 -15.74 -2.99
C ASP A 107 10.63 -14.36 -2.78
N LEU A 108 10.49 -13.74 -1.60
CA LEU A 108 11.21 -12.51 -1.24
C LEU A 108 12.73 -12.72 -1.11
N GLN A 109 13.19 -13.86 -0.60
CA GLN A 109 14.61 -14.24 -0.58
C GLN A 109 15.15 -14.41 -2.00
N GLN A 110 14.38 -15.05 -2.89
CA GLN A 110 14.74 -15.18 -4.31
C GLN A 110 14.86 -13.81 -4.98
N MET A 111 13.91 -12.90 -4.73
CA MET A 111 13.98 -11.52 -5.19
C MET A 111 15.25 -10.81 -4.71
N ALA A 112 15.61 -10.97 -3.43
CA ALA A 112 16.81 -10.35 -2.85
C ALA A 112 18.10 -10.89 -3.49
N ALA A 113 18.20 -12.21 -3.69
CA ALA A 113 19.34 -12.85 -4.34
C ALA A 113 19.54 -12.35 -5.79
N CYS A 114 18.46 -12.13 -6.54
CA CYS A 114 18.52 -11.58 -7.90
C CYS A 114 19.03 -10.14 -7.97
N ASN A 115 18.92 -9.37 -6.88
CA ASN A 115 19.42 -8.00 -6.78
C ASN A 115 20.90 -7.91 -6.34
N GLN A 116 21.48 -8.99 -5.81
CA GLN A 116 22.85 -9.02 -5.26
C GLN A 116 23.90 -9.69 -6.17
N ARG A 117 23.49 -10.38 -7.26
CA ARG A 117 24.44 -10.99 -8.20
C ARG A 117 25.12 -9.94 -9.08
N THR A 118 26.18 -9.32 -8.55
CA THR A 118 27.47 -8.92 -9.17
C THR A 118 28.39 -8.50 -8.04
#